data_AF-A0A950WHC1-F1
#
_entry.id   AF-A0A950WHC1-F1
#
_cell.length_a   1.000
_cell.length_b   1.000
_cell.length_c   1.000
_cell.angle_alpha   90.00
_cell.angle_beta   90.00
_cell.angle_gamma   90.00
#
_symmetry.space_group_name_H-M   'P 1'
#
loop_
_entity.id
_entity.type
_entity.pdbx_description
1 polymer ?
#
loop_
_entity_poly.entity_id
_entity_poly.type
_entity_poly.pdbx_seq_one_letter_code
_entity_poly.pdbx_strand_id
1 'polypeptide(L)'
;MPEPGWDAVREDLKELGGLAKEVGGKQNWLVVAQVVIALFSIGAATLSALNKSKLDEIQSQQAQLHNAITERQAEINLGTSVMHETLSILDTTDQLRFQKKAQTQLLLLNTLSRRYSSSDEEELVFMSDFYRQLRSSLAAEVQAAIKNAPASPADSALAKGLSDTLAVAQFVGQDAEVQVRRTLPAQAQTAAPSPGGATATPSAEPKIVAGEAVQPGSASGWDYDVFWCVGSTPNAADNQNEKEAEVMFRELVKRQQEGKLGRLRLRRLPEVVNQSPGYSIRNIAIRSHQSKWDKANELKRWCDQALHQAGYTDASAVVEPSSQVLNYYLSAFACAH
;
A
#
# COMPACT_ATOMS: atom_id res chain seq x y z
N MET A 1 -32.23 8.17 2.43
CA MET A 1 -33.09 9.06 1.63
C MET A 1 -34.28 8.24 1.16
N PRO A 2 -35.53 8.70 1.32
CA PRO A 2 -36.68 7.97 0.79
C PRO A 2 -36.57 7.92 -0.73
N GLU A 3 -36.66 6.73 -1.32
CA GLU A 3 -36.72 6.59 -2.77
C GLU A 3 -37.90 7.42 -3.29
N PRO A 4 -37.74 8.20 -4.37
CA PRO A 4 -38.89 8.82 -5.02
C PRO A 4 -39.84 7.70 -5.44
N GLY A 5 -40.97 7.60 -4.74
CA GLY A 5 -41.90 6.50 -4.89
C GLY A 5 -42.41 6.44 -6.33
N TRP A 6 -42.18 5.31 -6.99
CA TRP A 6 -42.72 5.00 -8.31
C TRP A 6 -44.23 5.21 -8.42
N ASP A 7 -44.92 5.17 -7.28
CA ASP A 7 -46.34 5.44 -7.17
C ASP A 7 -46.69 6.90 -7.52
N ALA A 8 -45.88 7.88 -7.11
CA ALA A 8 -46.10 9.29 -7.45
C ALA A 8 -45.97 9.53 -8.96
N VAL A 9 -44.95 8.94 -9.59
CA VAL A 9 -44.76 9.01 -11.05
C VAL A 9 -45.92 8.32 -11.79
N ARG A 10 -46.48 7.25 -11.23
CA ARG A 10 -47.61 6.52 -11.82
C ARG A 10 -48.92 7.30 -11.68
N GLU A 11 -49.13 8.01 -10.58
CA GLU A 11 -50.27 8.92 -10.37
C GLU A 11 -50.24 10.06 -11.40
N ASP A 12 -49.09 10.73 -11.55
CA ASP A 12 -48.91 11.85 -12.50
C ASP A 12 -49.13 11.42 -13.96
N LEU A 13 -48.66 10.21 -14.34
CA LEU A 13 -48.87 9.67 -15.68
C LEU A 13 -50.35 9.35 -15.96
N LYS A 14 -51.14 9.00 -14.94
CA LYS A 14 -52.58 8.77 -15.10
C LYS A 14 -53.33 10.09 -15.31
N GLU A 15 -53.00 11.14 -14.57
CA GLU A 15 -53.59 12.47 -14.76
C GLU A 15 -53.29 13.02 -16.16
N LEU A 16 -52.05 12.86 -16.64
CA LEU A 16 -51.66 13.25 -18.00
C LEU A 16 -52.41 12.48 -19.09
N GLY A 17 -52.68 11.18 -18.88
CA GLY A 17 -53.50 10.38 -19.79
C GLY A 17 -54.96 10.83 -19.87
N GLY A 18 -55.49 11.39 -18.77
CA GLY A 18 -56.81 12.02 -18.73
C GLY A 18 -56.87 13.30 -19.56
N LEU A 19 -55.90 14.20 -19.36
CA LEU A 19 -55.79 15.48 -20.09
C LEU A 19 -55.62 15.29 -21.60
N ALA A 20 -54.88 14.27 -22.04
CA ALA A 20 -54.71 13.97 -23.46
C ALA A 20 -56.02 13.55 -24.16
N LYS A 21 -56.99 13.02 -23.41
CA LYS A 21 -58.27 12.52 -23.95
C LYS A 21 -59.28 13.65 -24.19
N GLU A 22 -59.16 14.76 -23.48
CA GLU A 22 -60.06 15.92 -23.56
C GLU A 22 -59.67 16.90 -24.68
N VAL A 23 -58.43 16.84 -25.15
CA VAL A 23 -57.82 17.78 -26.11
C VAL A 23 -58.05 17.38 -27.59
N GLY A 24 -58.98 16.43 -27.85
CA GLY A 24 -59.28 15.77 -29.13
C GLY A 24 -59.88 16.60 -30.28
N GLY A 25 -59.39 17.82 -30.50
CA GLY A 25 -59.60 18.60 -31.73
C GLY A 25 -58.34 18.58 -32.60
N LYS A 26 -58.49 18.40 -33.93
CA LYS A 26 -57.41 18.20 -34.92
C LYS A 26 -56.27 19.25 -34.93
N GLN A 27 -56.36 20.35 -34.18
CA GLN A 27 -55.31 21.38 -34.04
C GLN A 27 -54.31 21.17 -32.89
N ASN A 28 -54.51 20.19 -31.99
CA ASN A 28 -53.70 20.07 -30.77
C ASN A 28 -52.63 18.96 -30.78
N TRP A 29 -52.41 18.28 -31.91
CA TRP A 29 -51.38 17.23 -32.02
C TRP A 29 -49.95 17.72 -31.72
N LEU A 30 -49.63 18.96 -32.12
CA LEU A 30 -48.33 19.57 -31.82
C LEU A 30 -48.09 19.74 -30.32
N VAL A 31 -49.14 20.09 -29.56
CA VAL A 31 -49.06 20.24 -28.10
C VAL A 31 -48.84 18.87 -27.45
N VAL A 32 -49.55 17.83 -27.90
CA VAL A 32 -49.35 16.46 -27.42
C VAL A 32 -47.92 15.98 -27.71
N ALA A 33 -47.40 16.23 -28.92
CA ALA A 33 -46.02 15.86 -29.27
C ALA A 33 -44.98 16.58 -28.39
N GLN A 34 -45.17 17.88 -28.10
CA GLN A 34 -44.29 18.64 -27.21
C GLN A 34 -44.32 18.11 -25.78
N VAL A 35 -45.49 17.75 -25.26
CA VAL A 35 -45.63 17.14 -23.92
C VAL A 35 -44.91 15.79 -23.87
N VAL A 36 -45.05 14.95 -24.90
CA VAL A 36 -44.34 13.65 -24.97
C VAL A 36 -42.82 13.84 -25.00
N ILE A 37 -42.31 14.79 -25.79
CA ILE A 37 -40.86 15.10 -25.85
C ILE A 37 -40.36 15.61 -24.49
N ALA A 38 -41.13 16.47 -23.82
CA ALA A 38 -40.79 16.97 -22.49
C ALA A 38 -40.72 15.83 -21.46
N LEU A 39 -41.71 14.94 -21.45
CA LEU A 39 -41.72 13.76 -20.57
C LEU A 39 -40.55 12.83 -20.85
N PHE A 40 -40.21 12.59 -22.12
CA PHE A 40 -39.03 11.79 -22.48
C PHE A 40 -37.73 12.44 -22.00
N SER A 41 -37.62 13.77 -22.11
CA SER A 41 -36.45 14.53 -21.66
C SER A 41 -36.29 14.47 -20.13
N ILE A 42 -37.39 14.59 -19.39
CA ILE A 42 -37.41 14.42 -17.93
C ILE A 42 -37.01 12.99 -17.56
N GLY A 43 -37.58 11.98 -18.22
CA GLY A 43 -37.23 10.57 -17.99
C GLY A 43 -35.74 10.28 -18.25
N ALA A 44 -35.18 10.82 -19.33
CA ALA A 44 -33.76 10.69 -19.65
C ALA A 44 -32.86 11.38 -18.60
N ALA A 45 -33.24 12.56 -18.12
CA ALA A 45 -32.52 13.27 -17.06
C ALA A 45 -32.53 12.50 -15.74
N THR A 46 -33.68 11.94 -15.34
CA THR A 46 -33.80 11.13 -14.12
C THR A 46 -32.98 9.84 -14.21
N LEU A 47 -33.02 9.13 -15.34
CA LEU A 47 -32.18 7.95 -15.59
C LEU A 47 -30.69 8.30 -15.55
N SER A 48 -30.30 9.44 -16.13
CA SER A 48 -28.93 9.94 -16.07
C SER A 48 -28.48 10.23 -14.64
N ALA A 49 -29.33 10.86 -13.82
CA ALA A 49 -29.05 11.14 -12.41
C ALA A 49 -28.89 9.86 -11.58
N LEU A 50 -29.77 8.87 -11.78
CA LEU A 50 -29.67 7.56 -11.12
C LEU A 50 -28.39 6.82 -11.51
N ASN A 51 -28.05 6.83 -12.81
CA ASN A 51 -26.80 6.23 -13.29
C ASN A 51 -25.58 6.92 -12.68
N LYS A 52 -25.60 8.26 -12.56
CA LYS A 52 -24.53 9.00 -11.92
C LYS A 52 -24.38 8.63 -10.43
N SER A 53 -25.48 8.56 -9.70
CA SER A 53 -25.45 8.16 -8.28
C SER A 53 -24.88 6.75 -8.09
N LYS A 54 -25.25 5.80 -8.94
CA LYS A 54 -24.68 4.44 -8.89
C LYS A 54 -23.19 4.43 -9.26
N LEU A 55 -22.78 5.27 -10.20
CA LEU A 55 -21.37 5.41 -10.58
C LEU A 55 -20.53 5.94 -9.40
N ASP A 56 -21.03 6.97 -8.71
CA ASP A 56 -20.37 7.56 -7.54
C ASP A 56 -20.26 6.54 -6.38
N GLU A 57 -21.30 5.73 -6.16
CA GLU A 57 -21.29 4.64 -5.17
C GLU A 57 -20.25 3.56 -5.52
N ILE A 58 -20.21 3.10 -6.77
CA ILE A 58 -19.23 2.11 -7.25
C ILE A 58 -17.80 2.66 -7.11
N GLN A 59 -17.58 3.94 -7.43
CA GLN A 59 -16.27 4.58 -7.28
C GLN A 59 -15.84 4.67 -5.81
N SER A 60 -16.77 5.00 -4.90
CA SER A 60 -16.52 5.01 -3.46
C SER A 60 -16.15 3.62 -2.95
N GLN A 61 -16.90 2.58 -3.36
CA GLN A 61 -16.60 1.19 -3.00
C GLN A 61 -15.24 0.75 -3.54
N GLN A 62 -14.91 1.11 -4.78
CA GLN A 62 -13.61 0.80 -5.38
C GLN A 62 -12.46 1.50 -4.63
N ALA A 63 -12.64 2.75 -4.20
CA ALA A 63 -11.64 3.47 -3.41
C ALA A 63 -11.44 2.83 -2.02
N GLN A 64 -12.53 2.43 -1.35
CA GLN A 64 -12.46 1.71 -0.08
C GLN A 64 -11.72 0.38 -0.24
N LEU A 65 -12.05 -0.40 -1.27
CA LEU A 65 -11.38 -1.67 -1.56
C LEU A 65 -9.88 -1.45 -1.87
N HIS A 66 -9.54 -0.41 -2.65
CA HIS A 66 -8.16 -0.09 -2.97
C HIS A 66 -7.34 0.28 -1.73
N ASN A 67 -7.93 1.06 -0.81
CA ASN A 67 -7.30 1.40 0.46
C ASN A 67 -7.09 0.17 1.33
N ALA A 68 -8.12 -0.70 1.45
CA ALA A 68 -8.03 -1.95 2.21
C ALA A 68 -6.95 -2.90 1.65
N ILE A 69 -6.86 -3.04 0.32
CA ILE A 69 -5.81 -3.84 -0.33
C ILE A 69 -4.42 -3.24 -0.07
N THR A 70 -4.30 -1.91 -0.14
CA THR A 70 -3.02 -1.23 0.10
C THR A 70 -2.54 -1.41 1.54
N GLU A 71 -3.45 -1.31 2.51
CA GLU A 71 -3.18 -1.54 3.92
C GLU A 71 -2.75 -3.01 4.16
N ARG A 72 -3.51 -3.97 3.65
CA ARG A 72 -3.14 -5.41 3.72
C ARG A 72 -1.78 -5.70 3.08
N GLN A 73 -1.47 -5.07 1.94
CA GLN A 73 -0.17 -5.26 1.30
C GLN A 73 0.97 -4.68 2.16
N ALA A 74 0.76 -3.55 2.83
CA ALA A 74 1.73 -2.97 3.75
C ALA A 74 1.97 -3.90 4.96
N GLU A 75 0.90 -4.50 5.50
CA GLU A 75 0.99 -5.47 6.60
C GLU A 75 1.75 -6.75 6.19
N ILE A 76 1.49 -7.29 5.00
CA ILE A 76 2.23 -8.44 4.45
C ILE A 76 3.72 -8.10 4.27
N ASN A 77 4.02 -6.92 3.73
CA ASN A 77 5.41 -6.48 3.55
C ASN A 77 6.12 -6.31 4.91
N LEU A 78 5.41 -5.80 5.93
CA LEU A 78 5.92 -5.71 7.29
C LEU A 78 6.19 -7.10 7.86
N GLY A 79 5.22 -8.02 7.77
CA GLY A 79 5.36 -9.38 8.27
C GLY A 79 6.52 -10.16 7.64
N THR A 80 6.67 -10.05 6.31
CA THR A 80 7.79 -10.67 5.58
C THR A 80 9.14 -10.05 5.94
N SER A 81 9.21 -8.72 6.13
CA SER A 81 10.44 -8.05 6.59
C SER A 81 10.82 -8.47 8.01
N VAL A 82 9.84 -8.55 8.92
CA VAL A 82 10.04 -9.00 10.31
C VAL A 82 10.54 -10.44 10.32
N MET A 83 9.95 -11.32 9.51
CA MET A 83 10.39 -12.72 9.39
C MET A 83 11.83 -12.80 8.86
N HIS A 84 12.14 -12.09 7.78
CA HIS A 84 13.48 -12.10 7.18
C HIS A 84 14.55 -11.60 8.16
N GLU A 85 14.30 -10.49 8.86
CA GLU A 85 15.26 -9.98 9.86
C GLU A 85 15.39 -10.96 11.03
N THR A 86 14.29 -11.57 11.48
CA THR A 86 14.34 -12.58 12.55
C THR A 86 15.21 -13.77 12.15
N LEU A 87 15.02 -14.31 10.94
CA LEU A 87 15.81 -15.42 10.43
C LEU A 87 17.29 -15.03 10.24
N SER A 88 17.57 -13.82 9.74
CA SER A 88 18.94 -13.32 9.60
C SER A 88 19.64 -13.17 10.94
N ILE A 89 18.92 -12.81 12.01
CA ILE A 89 19.45 -12.80 13.36
C ILE A 89 19.84 -14.20 13.79
N LEU A 90 18.95 -15.19 13.58
CA LEU A 90 19.22 -16.57 13.97
C LEU A 90 20.42 -17.20 13.25
N ASP A 91 20.72 -16.75 12.03
CA ASP A 91 21.86 -17.25 11.23
C ASP A 91 23.20 -16.55 11.55
N THR A 92 23.21 -15.51 12.40
CA THR A 92 24.44 -14.76 12.66
C THR A 92 25.36 -15.48 13.66
N THR A 93 26.63 -15.66 13.28
CA THR A 93 27.65 -16.26 14.14
C THR A 93 28.31 -15.26 15.11
N ASP A 94 28.14 -13.96 14.87
CA ASP A 94 28.64 -12.89 15.74
C ASP A 94 27.70 -12.72 16.94
N GLN A 95 28.16 -13.20 18.11
CA GLN A 95 27.38 -13.14 19.35
C GLN A 95 26.99 -11.70 19.74
N LEU A 96 27.86 -10.71 19.55
CA LEU A 96 27.56 -9.35 19.98
C LEU A 96 26.51 -8.71 19.05
N ARG A 97 26.59 -9.00 17.75
CA ARG A 97 25.60 -8.58 16.75
C ARG A 97 24.27 -9.31 16.91
N PHE A 98 24.29 -10.61 17.19
CA PHE A 98 23.12 -11.42 17.51
C PHE A 98 22.33 -10.78 18.65
N GLN A 99 23.01 -10.50 19.77
CA GLN A 99 22.38 -10.02 20.99
C GLN A 99 21.68 -8.66 20.79
N LYS A 100 22.34 -7.69 20.16
CA LYS A 100 21.76 -6.35 19.92
C LYS A 100 20.56 -6.40 18.97
N LYS A 101 20.65 -7.21 17.91
CA LYS A 101 19.55 -7.35 16.96
C LYS A 101 18.38 -8.14 17.56
N ALA A 102 18.64 -9.22 18.28
CA ALA A 102 17.63 -10.02 18.95
C ALA A 102 16.81 -9.20 19.96
N GLN A 103 17.47 -8.31 20.72
CA GLN A 103 16.79 -7.39 21.64
C GLN A 103 15.78 -6.48 20.92
N THR A 104 16.23 -5.85 19.83
CA THR A 104 15.40 -4.95 19.02
C THR A 104 14.22 -5.71 18.40
N GLN A 105 14.49 -6.92 17.90
CA GLN A 105 13.51 -7.76 17.24
C GLN A 105 12.45 -8.29 18.22
N LEU A 106 12.83 -8.67 19.43
CA LEU A 106 11.89 -9.07 20.48
C LEU A 106 10.94 -7.93 20.86
N LEU A 107 11.44 -6.69 20.95
CA LEU A 107 10.61 -5.52 21.24
C LEU A 107 9.61 -5.24 20.11
N LEU A 108 10.06 -5.36 18.85
CA LEU A 108 9.21 -5.19 17.67
C LEU A 108 8.11 -6.26 17.64
N LEU A 109 8.47 -7.54 17.77
CA LEU A 109 7.51 -8.65 17.78
C LEU A 109 6.47 -8.51 18.89
N ASN A 110 6.89 -8.03 20.06
CA ASN A 110 5.99 -7.76 21.18
C ASN A 110 5.00 -6.62 20.87
N THR A 111 5.48 -5.54 20.25
CA THR A 111 4.65 -4.41 19.84
C THR A 111 3.63 -4.82 18.77
N LEU A 112 4.06 -5.61 17.78
CA LEU A 112 3.19 -6.13 16.73
C LEU A 112 2.14 -7.10 17.29
N SER A 113 2.54 -8.06 18.12
CA SER A 113 1.59 -8.97 18.76
C SER A 113 0.49 -8.22 19.53
N ARG A 114 0.85 -7.15 20.25
CA ARG A 114 -0.13 -6.33 20.99
C ARG A 114 -1.09 -5.62 20.06
N ARG A 115 -0.56 -4.97 19.02
CA ARG A 115 -1.37 -4.24 18.04
C ARG A 115 -2.42 -5.15 17.39
N TYR A 116 -2.04 -6.38 17.04
CA TYR A 116 -2.96 -7.32 16.40
C TYR A 116 -3.89 -8.03 17.39
N SER A 117 -3.49 -8.20 18.65
CA SER A 117 -4.33 -8.83 19.68
C SER A 117 -5.57 -8.04 20.09
N SER A 118 -5.60 -6.73 19.80
CA SER A 118 -6.75 -5.86 20.10
C SER A 118 -7.77 -5.78 18.96
N SER A 119 -7.59 -6.54 17.88
CA SER A 119 -8.54 -6.56 16.76
C SER A 119 -9.58 -7.66 16.92
N ASP A 120 -10.84 -7.35 16.60
CA ASP A 120 -11.95 -8.31 16.56
C ASP A 120 -11.96 -9.13 15.26
N GLU A 121 -11.09 -8.82 14.30
CA GLU A 121 -11.01 -9.55 13.03
C GLU A 121 -10.19 -10.84 13.18
N GLU A 122 -10.79 -11.97 12.80
CA GLU A 122 -10.19 -13.31 12.89
C GLU A 122 -8.84 -13.41 12.16
N GLU A 123 -8.68 -12.70 11.04
CA GLU A 123 -7.44 -12.63 10.26
C GLU A 123 -6.30 -11.95 11.04
N LEU A 124 -6.62 -10.95 11.87
CA LEU A 124 -5.65 -10.22 12.68
C LEU A 124 -5.29 -11.00 13.97
N VAL A 125 -6.20 -11.82 14.49
CA VAL A 125 -5.91 -12.77 15.57
C VAL A 125 -4.84 -13.78 15.13
N PHE A 126 -4.94 -14.32 13.92
CA PHE A 126 -3.91 -15.20 13.35
C PHE A 126 -2.54 -14.52 13.30
N MET A 127 -2.47 -13.27 12.87
CA MET A 127 -1.22 -12.51 12.84
C MET A 127 -0.63 -12.31 14.24
N SER A 128 -1.46 -12.03 15.24
CA SER A 128 -1.02 -11.96 16.64
C SER A 128 -0.38 -13.29 17.09
N ASP A 129 -1.02 -14.42 16.81
CA ASP A 129 -0.49 -15.73 17.22
C ASP A 129 0.80 -16.09 16.48
N PHE A 130 0.90 -15.76 15.20
CA PHE A 130 2.14 -15.89 14.43
C PHE A 130 3.30 -15.10 15.07
N TYR A 131 3.08 -13.83 15.43
CA TYR A 131 4.11 -13.01 16.08
C TYR A 131 4.46 -13.54 17.48
N ARG A 132 3.49 -14.07 18.24
CA ARG A 132 3.76 -14.73 19.53
C ARG A 132 4.66 -15.96 19.35
N GLN A 133 4.40 -16.77 18.33
CA GLN A 133 5.20 -17.95 18.03
C GLN A 133 6.63 -17.55 17.66
N LEU A 134 6.81 -16.61 16.72
CA LEU A 134 8.13 -16.08 16.36
C LEU A 134 8.89 -15.54 17.57
N ARG A 135 8.20 -14.78 18.43
CA ARG A 135 8.77 -14.24 19.66
C ARG A 135 9.24 -15.36 20.60
N SER A 136 8.44 -16.42 20.75
CA SER A 136 8.80 -17.56 21.61
C SER A 136 10.03 -18.31 21.10
N SER A 137 10.14 -18.51 19.79
CA SER A 137 11.31 -19.15 19.16
C SER A 137 12.56 -18.29 19.33
N LEU A 138 12.48 -16.99 19.04
CA LEU A 138 13.62 -16.07 19.23
C LEU A 138 14.03 -15.99 20.70
N ALA A 139 13.07 -15.94 21.62
CA ALA A 139 13.34 -15.93 23.07
C ALA A 139 14.06 -17.21 23.53
N ALA A 140 13.68 -18.37 23.02
CA ALA A 140 14.33 -19.64 23.34
C ALA A 140 15.80 -19.66 22.85
N GLU A 141 16.04 -19.17 21.63
CA GLU A 141 17.39 -19.08 21.05
C GLU A 141 18.27 -18.08 21.81
N VAL A 142 17.71 -16.91 22.17
CA VAL A 142 18.40 -15.94 23.03
C VAL A 142 18.77 -16.57 24.37
N GLN A 143 17.86 -17.33 24.99
CA GLN A 143 18.12 -17.97 26.27
C GLN A 143 19.18 -19.08 26.16
N ALA A 144 19.21 -19.83 25.06
CA ALA A 144 20.26 -20.80 24.78
C ALA A 144 21.63 -20.12 24.58
N ALA A 145 21.66 -19.02 23.82
CA ALA A 145 22.87 -18.23 23.61
C ALA A 145 23.44 -17.67 24.93
N ILE A 146 22.58 -17.17 25.83
CA ILE A 146 23.00 -16.70 27.16
C ILE A 146 23.62 -17.82 27.99
N LYS A 147 23.01 -19.01 28.01
CA LYS A 147 23.53 -20.16 28.78
C LYS A 147 24.90 -20.64 28.31
N ASN A 148 25.17 -20.49 27.01
CA ASN A 148 26.40 -20.94 26.38
C ASN A 148 27.48 -19.84 26.28
N ALA A 149 27.20 -18.62 26.74
CA ALA A 149 28.14 -17.52 26.67
C ALA A 149 29.32 -17.73 27.64
N PRO A 150 30.57 -17.44 27.24
CA PRO A 150 31.72 -17.52 28.13
C PRO A 150 31.60 -16.50 29.28
N ALA A 151 32.15 -16.85 30.45
CA ALA A 151 32.04 -16.05 31.67
C ALA A 151 32.96 -14.80 31.67
N SER A 152 32.95 -14.00 30.60
CA SER A 152 33.66 -12.72 30.59
C SER A 152 32.81 -11.62 31.24
N PRO A 153 33.43 -10.60 31.86
CA PRO A 153 32.70 -9.47 32.46
C PRO A 153 31.85 -8.67 31.46
N ALA A 154 32.29 -8.57 30.20
CA ALA A 154 31.56 -7.90 29.13
C ALA A 154 30.32 -8.71 28.70
N ASP A 155 30.46 -10.03 28.64
CA ASP A 155 29.36 -10.94 28.32
C ASP A 155 28.33 -10.99 29.45
N SER A 156 28.75 -10.78 30.70
CA SER A 156 27.85 -10.72 31.86
C SER A 156 26.91 -9.50 31.84
N ALA A 157 27.41 -8.31 31.47
CA ALA A 157 26.57 -7.11 31.36
C ALA A 157 25.56 -7.23 30.20
N LEU A 158 25.97 -7.84 29.10
CA LEU A 158 25.14 -8.02 27.90
C LEU A 158 24.08 -9.11 28.11
N ALA A 159 24.47 -10.24 28.72
CA ALA A 159 23.55 -11.30 29.15
C ALA A 159 22.49 -10.77 30.13
N LYS A 160 22.87 -9.87 31.03
CA LYS A 160 21.92 -9.19 31.92
C LYS A 160 20.92 -8.34 31.13
N GLY A 161 21.38 -7.53 30.17
CA GLY A 161 20.50 -6.71 29.33
C GLY A 161 19.49 -7.53 28.51
N LEU A 162 19.89 -8.70 28.00
CA LEU A 162 18.97 -9.62 27.33
C LEU A 162 18.00 -10.27 28.30
N SER A 163 18.47 -10.70 29.47
CA SER A 163 17.62 -11.27 30.50
C SER A 163 16.56 -10.26 30.95
N ASP A 164 16.94 -9.00 31.15
CA ASP A 164 16.03 -7.91 31.51
C ASP A 164 15.01 -7.67 30.39
N THR A 165 15.43 -7.69 29.13
CA THR A 165 14.52 -7.54 27.98
C THR A 165 13.57 -8.74 27.84
N LEU A 166 14.06 -9.96 28.07
CA LEU A 166 13.26 -11.18 28.05
C LEU A 166 12.22 -11.16 29.17
N ALA A 167 12.62 -10.71 30.36
CA ALA A 167 11.73 -10.54 31.51
C ALA A 167 10.65 -9.49 31.21
N VAL A 168 11.00 -8.34 30.62
CA VAL A 168 10.03 -7.35 30.18
C VAL A 168 9.07 -7.94 29.14
N ALA A 169 9.58 -8.67 28.14
CA ALA A 169 8.76 -9.30 27.12
C ALA A 169 7.82 -10.37 27.70
N GLN A 170 8.29 -11.17 28.67
CA GLN A 170 7.49 -12.21 29.33
C GLN A 170 6.42 -11.62 30.25
N PHE A 171 6.78 -10.64 31.07
CA PHE A 171 5.87 -9.95 31.99
C PHE A 171 4.72 -9.25 31.24
N VAL A 172 5.07 -8.55 30.16
CA VAL A 172 4.12 -7.90 29.26
C VAL A 172 3.13 -8.87 28.61
N GLY A 173 3.54 -10.13 28.39
CA GLY A 173 2.67 -11.18 27.83
C GLY A 173 1.66 -11.73 28.83
N GLN A 174 1.98 -11.76 30.12
CA GLN A 174 1.13 -12.35 31.17
C GLN A 174 0.02 -11.40 31.65
N ASP A 175 0.28 -10.09 31.73
CA ASP A 175 -0.74 -9.11 32.16
C ASP A 175 -1.87 -8.93 31.14
N ALA A 176 -1.62 -9.22 29.87
CA ALA A 176 -2.65 -9.18 28.81
C ALA A 176 -3.64 -10.36 28.90
N GLU A 177 -3.22 -11.54 29.37
CA GLU A 177 -4.13 -12.69 29.57
C GLU A 177 -5.04 -12.51 30.79
N VAL A 178 -4.59 -11.80 31.83
CA VAL A 178 -5.35 -11.67 33.08
C VAL A 178 -6.44 -10.58 33.00
N GLN A 179 -6.28 -9.56 32.16
CA GLN A 179 -7.31 -8.52 32.00
C GLN A 179 -8.40 -8.85 30.96
N VAL A 180 -8.19 -9.78 30.03
CA VAL A 180 -9.22 -10.17 29.04
C VAL A 180 -10.39 -10.95 29.67
N ARG A 181 -10.24 -11.45 30.92
CA ARG A 181 -11.31 -12.19 31.64
C ARG A 181 -12.13 -11.38 32.65
N ARG A 182 -11.85 -10.10 32.87
CA ARG A 182 -12.62 -9.27 33.82
C ARG A 182 -13.01 -7.92 33.22
N THR A 183 -14.22 -7.88 32.65
CA THR A 183 -15.19 -6.76 32.66
C THR A 183 -14.71 -5.41 32.07
N LEU A 184 -15.41 -4.76 31.14
CA LEU A 184 -16.75 -4.13 31.24
C LEU A 184 -17.05 -3.40 29.89
N PRO A 185 -18.21 -2.72 29.68
CA PRO A 185 -19.06 -2.81 28.51
C PRO A 185 -18.89 -1.65 27.51
N ALA A 186 -19.64 -1.75 26.41
CA ALA A 186 -19.80 -0.74 25.36
C ALA A 186 -19.95 0.69 25.90
N GLN A 187 -19.04 1.59 25.49
CA GLN A 187 -19.31 3.02 25.41
C GLN A 187 -18.75 3.61 24.12
N ALA A 188 -19.58 4.48 23.55
CA ALA A 188 -19.52 5.06 22.22
C ALA A 188 -18.26 5.91 21.98
N GLN A 189 -17.67 5.74 20.80
CA GLN A 189 -16.71 6.67 20.23
C GLN A 189 -17.41 7.99 19.91
N THR A 190 -17.10 9.02 20.70
CA THR A 190 -17.37 10.41 20.35
C THR A 190 -16.21 10.92 19.51
N ALA A 191 -16.54 11.42 18.31
CA ALA A 191 -15.62 12.12 17.43
C ALA A 191 -15.14 13.42 18.09
N ALA A 192 -13.84 13.71 17.99
CA ALA A 192 -13.27 15.02 18.29
C ALA A 192 -12.34 15.47 17.14
N PRO A 193 -12.23 16.79 16.89
CA PRO A 193 -11.94 17.36 15.58
C PRO A 193 -10.44 17.56 15.30
N SER A 194 -10.09 17.59 14.01
CA SER A 194 -8.79 18.03 13.50
C SER A 194 -8.54 19.52 13.78
N PRO A 195 -7.37 19.92 14.32
CA PRO A 195 -6.88 21.28 14.21
C PRO A 195 -6.07 21.44 12.93
N GLY A 196 -6.48 22.39 12.09
CA GLY A 196 -5.77 22.78 10.88
C GLY A 196 -4.58 23.72 11.11
N GLY A 197 -3.86 23.96 10.01
CA GLY A 197 -3.04 25.15 9.80
C GLY A 197 -1.60 25.06 10.28
N ALA A 198 -0.68 24.63 9.40
CA ALA A 198 0.74 24.96 9.53
C ALA A 198 1.32 25.40 8.19
N THR A 199 1.93 26.57 8.24
CA THR A 199 2.50 27.41 7.21
C THR A 199 3.71 26.76 6.53
N ALA A 200 3.85 26.93 5.22
CA ALA A 200 4.94 26.39 4.41
C ALA A 200 6.27 27.12 4.65
N THR A 201 7.32 26.34 4.92
CA THR A 201 8.74 26.75 4.99
C THR A 201 9.48 26.15 3.77
N PRO A 202 10.53 26.79 3.21
CA PRO A 202 11.13 26.37 1.94
C PRO A 202 11.71 24.95 1.99
N SER A 203 11.41 24.18 0.94
CA SER A 203 11.66 22.75 0.81
C SER A 203 13.15 22.39 0.83
N ALA A 204 13.56 21.65 1.86
CA ALA A 204 14.72 20.77 1.76
C ALA A 204 14.44 19.65 0.75
N GLU A 205 15.48 19.14 0.11
CA GLU A 205 15.41 18.02 -0.84
C GLU A 205 14.74 16.80 -0.17
N PRO A 206 13.73 16.15 -0.79
CA PRO A 206 13.01 15.05 -0.14
C PRO A 206 13.97 13.91 0.23
N LYS A 207 14.00 13.55 1.51
CA LYS A 207 14.75 12.37 1.98
C LYS A 207 14.01 11.12 1.50
N ILE A 208 14.57 10.44 0.50
CA ILE A 208 14.01 9.19 -0.02
C ILE A 208 14.29 8.08 0.98
N VAL A 209 13.24 7.42 1.46
CA VAL A 209 13.31 6.24 2.34
C VAL A 209 12.76 5.05 1.56
N ALA A 210 13.54 3.98 1.45
CA ALA A 210 13.13 2.76 0.79
C ALA A 210 11.84 2.20 1.41
N GLY A 211 10.83 1.90 0.58
CA GLY A 211 9.57 1.30 1.01
C GLY A 211 8.43 2.28 1.32
N GLU A 212 8.65 3.60 1.23
CA GLU A 212 7.61 4.60 1.49
C GLU A 212 7.22 5.35 0.19
N ALA A 213 5.92 5.59 0.00
CA ALA A 213 5.43 6.39 -1.13
C ALA A 213 5.80 7.85 -0.88
N VAL A 214 6.64 8.43 -1.75
CA VAL A 214 7.20 9.77 -1.49
C VAL A 214 6.13 10.85 -1.58
N GLN A 215 5.18 10.76 -2.52
CA GLN A 215 4.00 11.64 -2.63
C GLN A 215 2.85 10.99 -3.40
N PRO A 216 1.57 11.33 -3.10
CA PRO A 216 0.41 10.79 -3.82
C PRO A 216 0.32 11.22 -5.30
N GLY A 217 1.02 12.30 -5.70
CA GLY A 217 1.03 12.79 -7.09
C GLY A 217 -0.30 13.37 -7.56
N SER A 218 -0.42 13.57 -8.88
CA SER A 218 -1.66 14.00 -9.52
C SER A 218 -2.64 12.84 -9.67
N ALA A 219 -3.91 13.05 -9.30
CA ALA A 219 -4.95 12.02 -9.41
C ALA A 219 -5.23 11.55 -10.85
N SER A 220 -4.83 12.33 -11.86
CA SER A 220 -4.94 11.98 -13.28
C SER A 220 -3.61 11.61 -13.93
N GLY A 221 -2.54 11.50 -13.14
CA GLY A 221 -1.20 11.19 -13.61
C GLY A 221 -0.95 9.70 -13.77
N TRP A 222 0.16 9.34 -14.41
CA TRP A 222 0.63 7.95 -14.48
C TRP A 222 1.35 7.58 -13.18
N ASP A 223 1.00 6.43 -12.62
CA ASP A 223 1.68 5.82 -11.48
C ASP A 223 2.94 5.09 -11.95
N TYR A 224 4.02 5.21 -11.18
CA TYR A 224 5.28 4.52 -11.44
C TYR A 224 5.85 3.89 -10.18
N ASP A 225 6.15 2.60 -10.29
CA ASP A 225 6.90 1.89 -9.27
C ASP A 225 8.29 1.54 -9.79
N VAL A 226 9.31 1.88 -9.02
CA VAL A 226 10.70 1.50 -9.27
C VAL A 226 11.09 0.41 -8.28
N PHE A 227 11.56 -0.71 -8.81
CA PHE A 227 12.01 -1.85 -8.04
C PHE A 227 13.50 -2.09 -8.20
N TRP A 228 14.13 -2.70 -7.20
CA TRP A 228 15.50 -3.22 -7.31
C TRP A 228 15.61 -4.63 -6.77
N CYS A 229 16.42 -5.45 -7.43
CA CYS A 229 16.75 -6.78 -6.94
C CYS A 229 17.79 -6.70 -5.80
N VAL A 230 17.69 -7.63 -4.84
CA VAL A 230 18.74 -7.85 -3.85
C VAL A 230 19.91 -8.46 -4.61
N GLY A 231 20.96 -7.68 -4.85
CA GLY A 231 22.15 -8.19 -5.51
C GLY A 231 22.88 -9.21 -4.64
N SER A 232 24.02 -9.71 -5.14
CA SER A 232 24.84 -10.69 -4.42
C SER A 232 25.43 -10.15 -3.09
N THR A 233 25.34 -8.84 -2.83
CA THR A 233 25.91 -8.20 -1.64
C THR A 233 24.88 -8.09 -0.51
N PRO A 234 25.15 -8.64 0.69
CA PRO A 234 24.22 -8.61 1.82
C PRO A 234 24.10 -7.24 2.51
N ASN A 235 24.87 -6.23 2.07
CA ASN A 235 24.82 -4.87 2.59
C ASN A 235 24.08 -3.95 1.62
N ALA A 236 22.95 -3.38 2.06
CA ALA A 236 22.11 -2.48 1.24
C ALA A 236 22.90 -1.25 0.72
N ALA A 237 23.84 -0.72 1.51
CA ALA A 237 24.68 0.41 1.11
C ALA A 237 25.59 0.12 -0.10
N ASP A 238 25.86 -1.17 -0.36
CA ASP A 238 26.73 -1.64 -1.42
C ASP A 238 25.94 -2.31 -2.56
N ASN A 239 24.60 -2.27 -2.51
CA ASN A 239 23.78 -2.84 -3.56
C ASN A 239 23.69 -1.87 -4.75
N GLN A 240 24.38 -2.22 -5.84
CA GLN A 240 24.41 -1.43 -7.06
C GLN A 240 23.03 -1.28 -7.70
N ASN A 241 22.18 -2.32 -7.64
CA ASN A 241 20.80 -2.26 -8.12
C ASN A 241 19.96 -1.22 -7.36
N GLU A 242 20.21 -1.05 -6.06
CA GLU A 242 19.51 -0.05 -5.23
C GLU A 242 19.90 1.37 -5.65
N LYS A 243 21.19 1.61 -5.87
CA LYS A 243 21.71 2.92 -6.31
C LYS A 243 21.14 3.32 -7.68
N GLU A 244 21.09 2.39 -8.63
CA GLU A 244 20.50 2.62 -9.95
C GLU A 244 18.99 2.90 -9.85
N ALA A 245 18.26 2.14 -9.02
CA ALA A 245 16.84 2.39 -8.76
C ALA A 245 16.60 3.75 -8.11
N GLU A 246 17.42 4.17 -7.14
CA GLU A 246 17.34 5.49 -6.52
C GLU A 246 17.54 6.61 -7.55
N VAL A 247 18.51 6.46 -8.47
CA VAL A 247 18.75 7.45 -9.54
C VAL A 247 17.53 7.57 -10.45
N MET A 248 16.99 6.45 -10.93
CA MET A 248 15.76 6.45 -11.73
C MET A 248 14.59 7.08 -10.97
N PHE A 249 14.43 6.75 -9.70
CA PHE A 249 13.34 7.25 -8.87
C PHE A 249 13.45 8.75 -8.60
N ARG A 250 14.66 9.28 -8.35
CA ARG A 250 14.89 10.73 -8.19
C ARG A 250 14.48 11.52 -9.42
N GLU A 251 14.74 10.99 -10.62
CA GLU A 251 14.29 11.61 -11.87
C GLU A 251 12.77 11.66 -11.96
N LEU A 252 12.08 10.60 -11.55
CA LEU A 252 10.61 10.60 -11.49
C LEU A 252 10.08 11.62 -10.49
N VAL A 253 10.71 11.74 -9.31
CA VAL A 253 10.32 12.74 -8.30
C VAL A 253 10.45 14.16 -8.85
N LYS A 254 11.54 14.48 -9.58
CA LYS A 254 11.70 15.80 -10.24
C LYS A 254 10.55 16.07 -11.21
N ARG A 255 10.20 15.09 -12.04
CA ARG A 255 9.09 15.20 -13.01
C ARG A 255 7.71 15.27 -12.37
N GLN A 256 7.53 14.64 -11.21
CA GLN A 256 6.30 14.74 -10.44
C GLN A 256 6.07 16.18 -9.95
N GLN A 257 7.13 16.89 -9.56
CA GLN A 257 7.08 18.31 -9.17
C GLN A 257 6.69 19.23 -10.34
N GLU A 258 6.99 18.83 -11.59
CA GLU A 258 6.56 19.53 -12.82
C GLU A 258 5.08 19.28 -13.17
N GLY A 259 4.35 18.48 -12.37
CA GLY A 259 2.89 18.50 -12.29
C GLY A 259 2.13 17.45 -13.12
N LYS A 260 2.77 16.36 -13.56
CA LYS A 260 2.12 15.40 -14.49
C LYS A 260 2.16 13.93 -14.09
N LEU A 261 2.87 13.56 -13.04
CA LEU A 261 2.96 12.15 -12.61
C LEU A 261 1.99 11.88 -11.46
N GLY A 262 1.48 10.65 -11.42
CA GLY A 262 0.67 10.11 -10.35
C GLY A 262 1.57 9.66 -9.19
N ARG A 263 1.19 8.59 -8.53
CA ARG A 263 1.89 8.06 -7.36
C ARG A 263 3.23 7.45 -7.76
N LEU A 264 4.26 7.74 -6.97
CA LEU A 264 5.60 7.19 -7.14
C LEU A 264 5.98 6.31 -5.94
N ARG A 265 6.53 5.13 -6.21
CA ARG A 265 7.07 4.24 -5.15
C ARG A 265 8.45 3.68 -5.51
N LEU A 266 9.29 3.55 -4.50
CA LEU A 266 10.58 2.87 -4.57
C LEU A 266 10.51 1.65 -3.65
N ARG A 267 10.49 0.43 -4.22
CA ARG A 267 10.36 -0.82 -3.45
C ARG A 267 11.40 -1.90 -3.77
N ARG A 268 11.92 -2.55 -2.73
CA ARG A 268 12.77 -3.74 -2.89
C ARG A 268 11.97 -4.86 -3.54
N LEU A 269 12.51 -5.53 -4.55
CA LEU A 269 11.94 -6.75 -5.11
C LEU A 269 12.49 -7.95 -4.34
N PRO A 270 11.66 -8.70 -3.59
CA PRO A 270 12.12 -9.90 -2.91
C PRO A 270 12.58 -10.96 -3.92
N GLU A 271 13.66 -11.66 -3.59
CA GLU A 271 14.25 -12.68 -4.47
C GLU A 271 13.24 -13.77 -4.87
N VAL A 272 12.40 -14.20 -3.91
CA VAL A 272 11.31 -15.17 -4.16
C VAL A 272 10.34 -14.68 -5.24
N VAL A 273 10.08 -13.38 -5.31
CA VAL A 273 9.21 -12.78 -6.34
C VAL A 273 9.94 -12.77 -7.69
N ASN A 274 11.21 -12.40 -7.72
CA ASN A 274 11.99 -12.39 -8.98
C ASN A 274 12.16 -13.81 -9.57
N GLN A 275 12.31 -14.82 -8.71
CA GLN A 275 12.42 -16.23 -9.11
C GLN A 275 11.09 -16.84 -9.56
N SER A 276 9.97 -16.15 -9.35
CA SER A 276 8.65 -16.65 -9.76
C SER A 276 8.51 -16.65 -11.29
N PRO A 277 7.80 -17.65 -11.87
CA PRO A 277 7.53 -17.68 -13.30
C PRO A 277 6.90 -16.37 -13.79
N GLY A 278 7.49 -15.80 -14.84
CA GLY A 278 7.04 -14.54 -15.42
C GLY A 278 7.63 -13.28 -14.78
N TYR A 279 8.43 -13.36 -13.71
CA TYR A 279 9.10 -12.21 -13.07
C TYR A 279 10.62 -12.15 -13.25
N SER A 280 11.26 -13.16 -13.85
CA SER A 280 12.73 -13.34 -13.93
C SER A 280 13.48 -12.21 -14.66
N ILE A 281 13.62 -11.06 -14.01
CA ILE A 281 14.26 -9.86 -14.53
C ILE A 281 15.75 -9.92 -14.17
N ARG A 282 16.61 -9.68 -15.17
CA ARG A 282 18.07 -9.81 -15.07
C ARG A 282 18.83 -8.58 -15.56
N ASN A 283 18.11 -7.49 -15.81
CA ASN A 283 18.59 -6.26 -16.41
C ASN A 283 17.82 -5.08 -15.81
N ILE A 284 18.14 -3.87 -16.28
CA ILE A 284 17.24 -2.74 -16.08
C ILE A 284 16.09 -2.89 -17.06
N ALA A 285 14.86 -3.07 -16.56
CA ALA A 285 13.70 -3.38 -17.38
C ALA A 285 12.51 -2.47 -17.08
N ILE A 286 11.73 -2.16 -18.10
CA ILE A 286 10.42 -1.51 -17.99
C ILE A 286 9.39 -2.47 -18.55
N ARG A 287 8.49 -2.96 -17.71
CA ARG A 287 7.47 -3.92 -18.14
C ARG A 287 6.17 -3.21 -18.45
N SER A 288 5.70 -3.41 -19.68
CA SER A 288 4.51 -2.73 -20.18
C SER A 288 3.69 -3.60 -21.11
N HIS A 289 2.38 -3.46 -21.03
CA HIS A 289 1.48 -4.01 -22.04
C HIS A 289 1.67 -3.25 -23.38
N GLN A 290 1.47 -3.94 -24.50
CA GLN A 290 1.76 -3.39 -25.83
C GLN A 290 1.01 -2.08 -26.14
N SER A 291 -0.22 -1.93 -25.64
CA SER A 291 -1.00 -0.70 -25.77
C SER A 291 -0.42 0.54 -25.07
N LYS A 292 0.68 0.38 -24.32
CA LYS A 292 1.31 1.44 -23.50
C LYS A 292 2.81 1.60 -23.82
N TRP A 293 3.25 1.13 -24.98
CA TRP A 293 4.66 1.20 -25.37
C TRP A 293 5.19 2.63 -25.49
N ASP A 294 4.39 3.58 -25.95
CA ASP A 294 4.81 4.98 -26.02
C ASP A 294 5.18 5.53 -24.63
N LYS A 295 4.38 5.20 -23.62
CA LYS A 295 4.62 5.59 -22.23
C LYS A 295 5.80 4.84 -21.61
N ALA A 296 5.99 3.57 -21.97
CA ALA A 296 7.15 2.79 -21.55
C ALA A 296 8.46 3.34 -22.16
N ASN A 297 8.44 3.72 -23.43
CA ASN A 297 9.58 4.34 -24.11
C ASN A 297 9.89 5.75 -23.59
N GLU A 298 8.86 6.49 -23.19
CA GLU A 298 9.01 7.76 -22.48
C GLU A 298 9.74 7.55 -21.14
N LEU A 299 9.26 6.62 -20.32
CA LEU A 299 9.91 6.26 -19.05
C LEU A 299 11.35 5.78 -19.27
N LYS A 300 11.58 4.96 -20.30
CA LYS A 300 12.91 4.46 -20.69
C LYS A 300 13.89 5.61 -20.91
N ARG A 301 13.51 6.61 -21.70
CA ARG A 301 14.36 7.79 -21.98
C ARG A 301 14.70 8.56 -20.70
N TRP A 302 13.75 8.73 -19.80
CA TRP A 302 13.99 9.41 -18.52
C TRP A 302 14.98 8.64 -17.65
N CYS A 303 14.77 7.32 -17.50
CA CYS A 303 15.66 6.46 -16.74
C CYS A 303 17.07 6.41 -17.34
N ASP A 304 17.20 6.17 -18.66
CA ASP A 304 18.50 6.14 -19.35
C ASP A 304 19.26 7.46 -19.17
N GLN A 305 18.57 8.60 -19.34
CA GLN A 305 19.18 9.91 -19.17
C GLN A 305 19.68 10.11 -17.74
N ALA A 306 18.88 9.74 -16.74
CA ALA A 306 19.25 9.87 -15.33
C ALA A 306 20.45 8.97 -14.96
N LEU A 307 20.45 7.73 -15.44
CA LEU A 307 21.53 6.77 -15.22
C LEU A 307 22.84 7.25 -15.85
N HIS A 308 22.79 7.72 -17.09
CA HIS A 308 23.97 8.27 -17.78
C HIS A 308 24.51 9.52 -17.05
N GLN A 309 23.65 10.41 -16.58
CA GLN A 309 24.06 11.60 -15.81
C GLN A 309 24.71 11.24 -14.47
N ALA A 310 24.33 10.11 -13.87
CA ALA A 310 24.92 9.58 -12.64
C ALA A 310 26.21 8.77 -12.86
N GLY A 311 26.66 8.62 -14.11
CA GLY A 311 27.90 7.90 -14.46
C GLY A 311 27.71 6.43 -14.84
N TYR A 312 26.47 5.93 -14.92
CA TYR A 312 26.16 4.57 -15.35
C TYR A 312 26.01 4.50 -16.88
N THR A 313 27.09 4.73 -17.63
CA THR A 313 27.04 4.88 -19.11
C THR A 313 26.67 3.61 -19.86
N ASP A 314 26.88 2.44 -19.25
CA ASP A 314 26.55 1.14 -19.85
C ASP A 314 25.15 0.65 -19.44
N ALA A 315 24.50 1.34 -18.50
CA ALA A 315 23.21 0.98 -17.97
C ALA A 315 22.10 1.58 -18.84
N SER A 316 21.32 0.73 -19.50
CA SER A 316 20.13 1.15 -20.24
C SER A 316 18.93 0.26 -19.97
N ALA A 317 17.77 0.88 -19.78
CA ALA A 317 16.52 0.18 -19.56
C ALA A 317 16.03 -0.50 -20.85
N VAL A 318 15.57 -1.74 -20.76
CA VAL A 318 14.92 -2.46 -21.87
C VAL A 318 13.41 -2.47 -21.64
N VAL A 319 12.63 -2.17 -22.68
CA VAL A 319 11.16 -2.30 -22.59
C VAL A 319 10.77 -3.74 -22.89
N GLU A 320 10.18 -4.41 -21.92
CA GLU A 320 9.72 -5.80 -22.02
C GLU A 320 8.20 -5.89 -22.07
N PRO A 321 7.63 -6.81 -22.89
CA PRO A 321 6.20 -7.04 -22.92
C PRO A 321 5.72 -7.65 -21.60
N SER A 322 4.58 -7.17 -21.11
CA SER A 322 3.85 -7.76 -19.98
C SER A 322 2.43 -8.14 -20.41
N SER A 323 1.94 -9.28 -19.91
CA SER A 323 0.55 -9.70 -20.06
C SER A 323 -0.41 -8.96 -19.12
N GLN A 324 0.12 -8.22 -18.13
CA GLN A 324 -0.70 -7.48 -17.17
C GLN A 324 -1.19 -6.15 -17.75
N VAL A 325 -2.50 -5.94 -17.74
CA VAL A 325 -3.14 -4.71 -18.21
C VAL A 325 -3.52 -3.83 -17.02
N LEU A 326 -2.55 -3.08 -16.47
CA LEU A 326 -2.78 -2.13 -15.37
C LEU A 326 -2.91 -0.71 -15.90
N ASN A 327 -4.10 -0.13 -15.83
CA ASN A 327 -4.36 1.22 -16.37
C ASN A 327 -3.54 2.30 -15.66
N TYR A 328 -2.99 3.23 -16.45
CA TYR A 328 -2.20 4.37 -15.95
C TYR A 328 -1.05 4.00 -15.01
N TYR A 329 -0.43 2.84 -15.21
CA TYR A 329 0.62 2.31 -14.34
C TYR A 329 1.76 1.68 -15.14
N LEU A 330 3.00 1.93 -14.73
CA LEU A 330 4.20 1.28 -15.26
C LEU A 330 5.17 0.89 -14.13
N SER A 331 5.86 -0.24 -14.31
CA SER A 331 6.93 -0.68 -13.41
C SER A 331 8.29 -0.59 -14.10
N ALA A 332 9.27 -0.02 -13.42
CA ALA A 332 10.69 -0.08 -13.78
C ALA A 332 11.46 -0.94 -12.76
N PHE A 333 12.48 -1.66 -13.21
CA PHE A 333 13.24 -2.60 -12.41
C PHE A 333 14.73 -2.36 -12.63
N ALA A 334 15.52 -2.36 -11.55
CA ALA A 334 16.99 -2.40 -11.58
C ALA A 334 17.45 -3.76 -11.03
N CYS A 335 17.83 -4.67 -11.91
CA CYS A 335 18.26 -6.02 -11.55
C CYS A 335 19.44 -6.48 -12.41
N ALA A 336 20.32 -5.54 -12.77
CA ALA A 336 21.44 -5.81 -13.69
C ALA A 336 22.64 -6.49 -13.04
N HIS A 337 22.73 -6.48 -11.69
CA HIS A 337 23.90 -6.91 -10.92
C HIS A 337 23.62 -7.98 -9.88
#